data_AF-A0A351KBQ0-F1
#
_entry.id   AF-A0A351KBQ0-F1
#
_cell.length_a   1.000
_cell.length_b   1.000
_cell.length_c   1.000
_cell.angle_alpha   90.00
_cell.angle_beta   90.00
_cell.angle_gamma   90.00
#
_symmetry.space_group_name_H-M   'P 1'
#
loop_
_entity.id
_entity.type
_entity.pdbx_description
1 polymer ?
#
loop_
_entity_poly.entity_id
_entity_poly.type
_entity_poly.pdbx_seq_one_letter_code
_entity_poly.pdbx_strand_id
1 'polypeptide(L)'
;MGPLSGLGPSLSTIILNWRNAMSDNYTLISSDCHAGGNMKAYEEYLEARWKDAFKEWRGAYSNPFRDLQDDGRSRNWDDERRIDDLNAEGVAAEISFPNT
;
A
#
# COMPACT_ATOMS: atom_id res chain seq x y z
N MET A 1 -23.13 2.66 51.85
CA MET A 1 -22.93 3.63 50.75
C MET A 1 -21.45 3.95 50.68
N GLY A 2 -20.71 3.31 49.78
CA GLY A 2 -19.30 3.64 49.51
C GLY A 2 -19.21 4.71 48.42
N PRO A 3 -18.17 5.56 48.40
CA PRO A 3 -18.09 6.63 47.43
C PRO A 3 -17.78 6.07 46.04
N LEU A 4 -18.54 6.52 45.05
CA LEU A 4 -18.29 6.26 43.64
C LEU A 4 -16.94 6.89 43.25
N SER A 5 -15.92 6.06 43.05
CA SER A 5 -14.67 6.45 42.40
C SER A 5 -14.95 6.75 40.92
N GLY A 6 -15.28 7.99 40.60
CA GLY A 6 -15.74 8.36 39.26
C GLY A 6 -15.47 9.81 38.91
N LEU A 7 -14.19 10.17 38.77
CA LEU A 7 -13.80 11.35 38.00
C LEU A 7 -12.85 10.87 36.91
N GLY A 8 -13.30 10.92 35.66
CA GLY A 8 -12.44 10.71 34.50
C GLY A 8 -11.30 11.73 34.45
N PRO A 9 -10.33 11.55 33.55
CA PRO A 9 -9.19 12.45 33.44
C PRO A 9 -9.64 13.89 33.23
N SER A 10 -8.98 14.85 33.87
CA SER A 10 -9.27 16.27 33.68
C SER A 10 -8.96 16.68 32.24
N LEU A 11 -9.59 17.76 31.79
CA LEU A 11 -9.28 18.40 30.50
C LEU A 11 -7.78 18.71 30.35
N SER A 12 -7.10 19.07 31.44
CA SER A 12 -5.64 19.30 31.43
C SER A 12 -4.85 18.02 31.16
N THR A 13 -5.24 16.87 31.73
CA THR A 13 -4.63 15.57 31.45
C THR A 13 -4.88 15.13 30.01
N ILE A 14 -6.09 15.35 29.48
CA ILE A 14 -6.42 15.04 28.10
C ILE A 14 -5.56 15.86 27.13
N ILE A 15 -5.42 17.17 27.38
CA ILE A 15 -4.60 18.07 26.56
C ILE A 15 -3.11 17.70 26.65
N LEU A 16 -2.61 17.35 27.84
CA LEU A 16 -1.21 16.96 28.01
C LEU A 16 -0.90 15.65 27.28
N ASN A 17 -1.79 14.66 27.39
CA ASN A 17 -1.65 13.38 26.68
C ASN A 17 -1.72 13.57 25.17
N TRP A 18 -2.59 14.43 24.67
CA TRP A 18 -2.65 14.76 23.24
C TRP A 18 -1.39 15.46 22.76
N ARG A 19 -0.84 16.41 23.54
CA ARG A 19 0.42 17.07 23.21
C ARG A 19 1.60 16.11 23.23
N ASN A 20 1.64 15.17 24.19
CA ASN A 20 2.65 14.13 24.24
C ASN A 20 2.53 13.19 23.02
N ALA A 21 1.31 12.75 22.67
CA ALA A 21 1.08 11.95 21.47
C ALA A 21 1.49 12.68 20.17
N MET A 22 1.33 14.01 20.10
CA MET A 22 1.85 14.81 18.98
C MET A 22 3.38 14.98 19.00
N SER A 23 4.04 14.73 20.12
CA SER A 23 5.49 14.84 20.27
C SER A 23 6.20 13.51 20.09
N ASP A 24 5.46 12.40 20.15
CA ASP A 24 5.99 11.05 19.99
C ASP A 24 6.24 10.76 18.51
N ASN A 25 7.40 10.18 18.23
CA ASN A 25 7.72 9.69 16.88
C ASN A 25 7.21 8.26 16.75
N TYR A 26 6.44 8.00 15.69
CA TYR A 26 5.95 6.66 15.38
C TYR A 26 6.63 6.13 14.12
N THR A 27 7.04 4.87 14.17
CA THR A 27 7.41 4.13 12.96
C THR A 27 6.14 3.67 12.27
N LEU A 28 5.93 4.12 11.03
CA LEU A 28 4.79 3.69 10.22
C LEU A 28 5.17 2.48 9.37
N ILE A 29 4.35 1.43 9.44
CA ILE A 29 4.43 0.26 8.57
C ILE A 29 3.09 0.12 7.86
N SER A 30 3.09 0.09 6.52
CA SER A 30 1.88 -0.20 5.76
C SER A 30 1.59 -1.70 5.79
N SER A 31 0.42 -2.09 6.29
CA SER A 31 0.02 -3.50 6.34
C SER A 31 -0.62 -4.00 5.05
N ASP A 32 -0.96 -3.09 4.13
CA ASP A 32 -1.71 -3.41 2.92
C ASP A 32 -1.35 -2.44 1.79
N CYS A 33 -0.67 -2.96 0.79
CA CYS A 33 -0.40 -2.31 -0.49
C CYS A 33 -0.48 -3.36 -1.59
N HIS A 34 -0.52 -2.89 -2.84
CA HIS A 34 -0.57 -3.77 -4.00
C HIS A 34 0.52 -3.44 -5.03
N ALA A 35 1.06 -4.48 -5.63
CA ALA A 35 2.01 -4.41 -6.73
C ALA A 35 1.77 -5.56 -7.72
N GLY A 36 2.08 -5.32 -8.99
CA GLY A 36 1.84 -6.27 -10.08
C GLY A 36 2.91 -6.14 -11.14
N GLY A 37 3.41 -7.27 -11.62
CA GLY A 37 4.39 -7.29 -12.70
C GLY A 37 3.76 -6.83 -14.02
N ASN A 38 4.62 -6.56 -15.01
CA ASN A 38 4.15 -6.36 -16.37
C ASN A 38 3.37 -7.60 -16.83
N MET A 39 2.11 -7.42 -17.26
CA MET A 39 1.25 -8.52 -17.70
C MET A 39 1.93 -9.46 -18.72
N LYS A 40 2.77 -8.93 -19.63
CA LYS A 40 3.51 -9.74 -20.60
C LYS A 40 4.54 -10.68 -19.95
N ALA A 41 5.17 -10.27 -18.85
CA ALA A 41 6.21 -11.04 -18.18
C ALA A 41 5.69 -12.39 -17.64
N TYR A 42 4.39 -12.47 -17.31
CA TYR A 42 3.79 -13.73 -16.87
C TYR A 42 3.86 -14.84 -17.94
N GLU A 43 3.95 -14.50 -19.23
CA GLU A 43 4.09 -15.48 -20.32
C GLU A 43 5.33 -16.38 -20.16
N GLU A 44 6.38 -15.88 -19.52
CA GLU A 44 7.64 -16.62 -19.28
C GLU A 44 7.45 -17.79 -18.31
N TYR A 45 6.46 -17.67 -17.42
CA TYR A 45 6.15 -18.66 -16.39
C TYR A 45 5.00 -19.61 -16.77
N LEU A 46 4.37 -19.38 -17.94
CA LEU A 46 3.29 -20.24 -18.42
C LEU A 46 3.83 -21.48 -19.13
N GLU A 47 3.20 -22.62 -18.85
CA GLU A 47 3.39 -23.85 -19.61
C GLU A 47 3.05 -23.61 -21.09
N ALA A 48 3.79 -24.26 -22.00
CA ALA A 48 3.69 -24.01 -23.44
C ALA A 48 2.26 -24.08 -23.99
N ARG A 49 1.44 -25.02 -23.48
CA ARG A 49 0.03 -25.19 -23.91
C ARG A 49 -0.87 -23.99 -23.64
N TRP A 50 -0.47 -23.07 -22.76
CA TRP A 50 -1.28 -21.90 -22.39
C TRP A 50 -0.84 -20.61 -23.10
N LYS A 51 0.32 -20.60 -23.76
CA LYS A 51 0.92 -19.36 -24.30
C LYS A 51 0.07 -18.72 -25.40
N ASP A 52 -0.47 -19.52 -26.33
CA ASP A 52 -1.30 -19.00 -27.43
C ASP A 52 -2.60 -18.37 -26.91
N ALA A 53 -3.31 -19.09 -26.02
CA ALA A 53 -4.52 -18.59 -25.39
C ALA A 53 -4.26 -17.33 -24.54
N PHE A 54 -3.15 -17.29 -23.81
CA PHE A 54 -2.74 -16.12 -23.05
C PHE A 54 -2.47 -14.92 -23.96
N LYS A 55 -1.74 -15.11 -25.06
CA LYS A 55 -1.43 -14.05 -26.03
C LYS A 55 -2.69 -13.49 -26.68
N GLU A 56 -3.64 -14.36 -27.05
CA GLU A 56 -4.95 -13.96 -27.59
C GLU A 56 -5.73 -13.11 -26.58
N TRP A 57 -5.92 -13.62 -25.36
CA TRP A 57 -6.60 -12.90 -24.29
C TRP A 57 -5.94 -11.55 -23.98
N ARG A 58 -4.62 -11.53 -23.81
CA ARG A 58 -3.83 -10.33 -23.49
C ARG A 58 -3.96 -9.27 -24.58
N GLY A 59 -4.07 -9.69 -25.85
CA GLY A 59 -4.25 -8.80 -27.00
C GLY A 59 -5.64 -8.16 -27.05
N ALA A 60 -6.66 -8.83 -26.53
CA ALA A 60 -8.02 -8.32 -26.44
C ALA A 60 -8.28 -7.49 -25.16
N TYR A 61 -7.44 -7.63 -24.14
CA TYR A 61 -7.61 -6.95 -22.85
C TYR A 61 -7.45 -5.43 -22.95
N SER A 62 -8.37 -4.70 -22.33
CA SER A 62 -8.30 -3.24 -22.17
C SER A 62 -8.41 -2.88 -20.70
N ASN A 63 -7.40 -2.18 -20.18
CA ASN A 63 -7.40 -1.73 -18.80
C ASN A 63 -8.41 -0.56 -18.63
N PRO A 64 -9.43 -0.69 -17.75
CA PRO A 64 -10.42 0.37 -17.53
C PRO A 64 -9.86 1.59 -16.77
N PHE A 65 -8.72 1.45 -16.07
CA PHE A 65 -8.06 2.51 -15.30
C PHE A 65 -7.16 3.37 -16.21
N ARG A 66 -7.69 4.53 -16.61
CA ARG A 66 -7.07 5.45 -17.58
C ARG A 66 -6.03 6.39 -16.96
N ASP A 67 -6.02 6.50 -15.65
CA ASP A 67 -5.02 7.19 -14.82
C ASP A 67 -3.73 6.37 -14.69
N LEU A 68 -3.80 5.05 -14.84
CA LEU A 68 -2.64 4.15 -14.88
C LEU A 68 -2.07 3.97 -16.30
N GLN A 69 -2.15 4.99 -17.15
CA GLN A 69 -1.52 4.93 -18.48
C GLN A 69 -0.09 5.51 -18.41
N ASP A 70 0.69 5.27 -19.46
CA ASP A 70 2.09 5.70 -19.58
C ASP A 70 2.99 5.24 -18.40
N ASP A 71 3.76 6.15 -17.82
CA ASP A 71 4.74 5.85 -16.76
C ASP A 71 4.07 5.48 -15.42
N GLY A 72 2.78 5.77 -15.26
CA GLY A 72 2.04 5.53 -14.01
C GLY A 72 2.06 4.07 -13.57
N ARG A 73 2.18 3.14 -14.53
CA ARG A 73 2.25 1.70 -14.23
C ARG A 73 3.55 1.27 -13.56
N SER A 74 4.66 2.00 -13.78
CA SER A 74 5.97 1.59 -13.25
C SER A 74 5.99 1.54 -11.72
N ARG A 75 5.12 2.30 -11.04
CA ARG A 75 4.91 2.24 -9.57
C ARG A 75 4.58 0.84 -9.04
N ASN A 76 4.14 -0.08 -9.90
CA ASN A 76 3.86 -1.46 -9.53
C ASN A 76 5.10 -2.36 -9.51
N TRP A 77 6.22 -1.99 -10.15
CA TRP A 77 7.38 -2.88 -10.31
C TRP A 77 8.75 -2.19 -10.27
N ASP A 78 8.80 -0.86 -10.20
CA ASP A 78 10.01 -0.07 -10.07
C ASP A 78 10.30 0.17 -8.59
N ASP A 79 11.24 -0.61 -8.05
CA ASP A 79 11.57 -0.61 -6.63
C ASP A 79 12.15 0.72 -6.15
N GLU A 80 13.00 1.38 -6.97
CA GLU A 80 13.62 2.66 -6.59
C GLU A 80 12.54 3.75 -6.47
N ARG A 81 11.65 3.82 -7.46
CA ARG A 81 10.51 4.74 -7.41
C ARG A 81 9.62 4.49 -6.20
N ARG A 82 9.33 3.23 -5.90
CA ARG A 82 8.47 2.85 -4.77
C ARG A 82 9.10 3.23 -3.44
N ILE A 83 10.40 3.00 -3.27
CA ILE A 83 11.14 3.39 -2.07
C ILE A 83 11.11 4.92 -1.89
N ASP A 84 11.29 5.69 -2.96
CA ASP A 84 11.22 7.15 -2.91
C ASP A 84 9.82 7.66 -2.51
N ASP A 85 8.76 7.07 -3.08
CA ASP A 85 7.37 7.39 -2.72
C ASP A 85 7.11 7.07 -1.22
N LEU A 86 7.56 5.91 -0.72
CA LEU A 86 7.42 5.53 0.70
C LEU A 86 8.19 6.45 1.65
N ASN A 87 9.41 6.84 1.27
CA ASN A 87 10.22 7.79 2.03
C ASN A 87 9.55 9.16 2.12
N ALA A 88 8.93 9.63 1.03
CA ALA A 88 8.20 10.89 1.00
C ALA A 88 6.97 10.89 1.93
N GLU A 89 6.35 9.71 2.14
CA GLU A 89 5.20 9.53 3.03
C GLU A 89 5.59 9.13 4.47
N GLY A 90 6.88 8.92 4.76
CA GLY A 90 7.36 8.51 6.08
C GLY A 90 7.04 7.06 6.44
N VAL A 91 6.84 6.19 5.44
CA VAL A 91 6.58 4.76 5.62
C VAL A 91 7.91 4.00 5.67
N ALA A 92 8.19 3.37 6.81
CA ALA A 92 9.46 2.65 7.02
C ALA A 92 9.49 1.26 6.37
N ALA A 93 8.31 0.64 6.20
CA ALA A 93 8.16 -0.66 5.56
C ALA A 93 6.72 -0.86 5.10
N GLU A 94 6.52 -1.79 4.16
CA GLU A 94 5.19 -2.18 3.70
C GLU A 94 5.09 -3.67 3.38
N ILE A 95 3.87 -4.20 3.48
CA ILE A 95 3.51 -5.50 2.94
C ILE A 95 2.80 -5.27 1.60
N SER A 96 3.30 -5.92 0.55
CA SER A 96 2.74 -5.82 -0.79
C SER A 96 2.06 -7.12 -1.23
N PHE A 97 0.81 -6.99 -1.66
CA PHE A 97 -0.03 -8.06 -2.18
C PHE A 97 -0.12 -7.98 -3.71
N PRO A 98 -0.44 -9.09 -4.40
CA PRO A 98 -0.61 -9.08 -5.85
C PRO A 98 -1.70 -8.09 -6.32
N ASN A 99 -1.44 -7.45 -7.45
CA ASN A 99 -2.40 -6.64 -8.21
C ASN A 99 -2.84 -7.36 -9.50
N THR A 100 -4.08 -7.13 -9.93
CA THR A 100 -4.71 -7.72 -11.13
C THR A 100 -4.55 -6.87 -12.38
#